data_AF-A0A8T4UKP2-F1
#
_entry.id   AF-A0A8T4UKP2-F1
#
_cell.length_a   1.000
_cell.length_b   1.000
_cell.length_c   1.000
_cell.angle_alpha   90.00
_cell.angle_beta   90.00
_cell.angle_gamma   90.00
#
_symmetry.space_group_name_H-M   'P 1'
#
loop_
_entity.id
_entity.type
_entity.pdbx_description
1 polymer ?
#
loop_
_entity_poly.entity_id
_entity_poly.type
_entity_poly.pdbx_seq_one_letter_code
_entity_poly.pdbx_strand_id
1 'polypeptide(L)'
;QEGEVCCLATIVPYVTRNTPEKDIRKIYEELFYQLEFVMKKKGKMVFIAQDLTLLREMCKFKLISERNVATSNLIYDVLIYEKK
;
A
#
# COMPACT_ATOMS: atom_id res chain seq x y z
N GLN A 1 -1.97 -2.76 24.05
CA GLN A 1 -0.81 -1.86 24.03
C GLN A 1 -1.28 -0.56 23.43
N GLU A 2 -1.15 0.55 24.13
CA GLU A 2 -1.35 1.87 23.53
C GLU A 2 -0.28 2.07 22.45
N GLY A 3 -0.68 2.41 21.21
CA GLY A 3 0.24 2.71 20.12
C GLY A 3 0.19 1.81 18.88
N GLU A 4 -0.57 0.71 18.88
CA GLU A 4 -0.71 -0.11 17.66
C GLU A 4 -1.73 0.47 16.67
N VAL A 5 -1.34 0.55 15.39
CA VAL A 5 -2.20 1.08 14.33
C VAL A 5 -3.22 0.02 13.91
N CYS A 6 -4.49 0.38 14.03
CA CYS A 6 -5.61 -0.50 13.65
C CYS A 6 -5.89 -0.48 12.14
N CYS A 7 -5.74 0.70 11.52
CA CYS A 7 -5.99 0.93 10.12
C CYS A 7 -5.01 1.99 9.61
N LEU A 8 -4.38 1.72 8.47
CA LEU A 8 -3.67 2.71 7.67
C LEU A 8 -4.41 2.87 6.35
N ALA A 9 -4.62 4.12 5.91
CA ALA A 9 -5.06 4.41 4.56
C ALA A 9 -4.18 5.53 4.00
N THR A 10 -3.55 5.29 2.85
CA THR A 10 -2.64 6.28 2.25
C THR A 10 -2.63 6.18 0.73
N ILE A 11 -2.39 7.33 0.11
CA ILE A 11 -1.99 7.41 -1.29
C ILE A 11 -0.49 7.12 -1.35
N VAL A 12 -0.05 6.29 -2.27
CA VAL A 12 1.36 5.89 -2.41
C VAL A 12 1.92 6.34 -3.75
N PRO A 13 3.23 6.64 -3.82
CA PRO A 13 3.87 6.94 -5.09
C PRO A 13 3.95 5.65 -5.91
N TYR A 14 3.80 5.77 -7.22
CA TYR A 14 3.86 4.65 -8.17
C TYR A 14 4.88 4.96 -9.26
N VAL A 15 5.20 3.96 -10.08
CA VAL A 15 6.20 4.11 -11.14
C VAL A 15 5.69 5.10 -12.18
N THR A 16 6.47 6.13 -12.45
CA THR A 16 6.19 7.09 -13.52
C THR A 16 7.48 7.40 -14.27
N ARG A 17 7.36 8.13 -15.39
CA ARG A 17 8.54 8.60 -16.15
C ARG A 17 9.52 9.40 -15.29
N ASN A 18 9.03 10.13 -14.28
CA ASN A 18 9.83 10.99 -13.42
C ASN A 18 10.21 10.32 -12.09
N THR A 19 9.63 9.16 -11.79
CA THR A 19 9.89 8.42 -10.54
C THR A 19 10.13 6.96 -10.89
N PRO A 20 11.40 6.57 -11.09
CA PRO A 20 11.75 5.25 -11.58
C PRO A 20 11.46 4.17 -10.53
N GLU A 21 11.23 2.95 -11.01
CA GLU A 21 10.90 1.79 -10.17
C GLU A 21 11.85 1.59 -9.00
N LYS A 22 13.16 1.75 -9.23
CA LYS A 22 14.20 1.62 -8.20
C LYS A 22 13.94 2.49 -6.97
N ASP A 23 13.46 3.72 -7.16
CA ASP A 23 13.21 4.65 -6.06
C ASP A 23 11.91 4.30 -5.35
N ILE A 24 10.87 3.91 -6.08
CA ILE A 24 9.61 3.42 -5.49
C ILE A 24 9.85 2.14 -4.67
N ARG A 25 10.68 1.21 -5.16
CA ARG A 25 11.03 -0.03 -4.43
C ARG A 25 11.62 0.28 -3.05
N LYS A 26 12.56 1.23 -2.96
CA LYS A 26 13.14 1.64 -1.66
C LYS A 26 12.08 2.18 -0.71
N ILE A 27 11.19 3.04 -1.20
CA ILE A 27 10.09 3.59 -0.41
C ILE A 27 9.19 2.47 0.13
N TYR A 28 8.84 1.50 -0.72
CA TYR A 28 8.02 0.36 -0.33
C TYR A 28 8.72 -0.58 0.65
N GLU A 29 10.01 -0.84 0.50
CA GLU A 29 10.80 -1.62 1.46
C GLU A 29 10.78 -1.00 2.85
N GLU A 30 11.05 0.31 2.94
CA GLU A 30 11.01 1.05 4.21
C GLU A 30 9.59 1.08 4.80
N LEU A 31 8.58 1.33 3.97
CA LEU A 31 7.18 1.33 4.37
C LEU A 31 6.79 -0.02 4.96
N PHE A 32 7.01 -1.13 4.25
CA PHE A 32 6.63 -2.46 4.73
C PHE A 32 7.38 -2.85 6.00
N TYR A 33 8.67 -2.48 6.10
CA TYR A 33 9.43 -2.66 7.33
C TYR A 33 8.74 -1.96 8.51
N GLN A 34 8.37 -0.70 8.36
CA GLN A 34 7.68 0.04 9.44
C GLN A 34 6.32 -0.58 9.77
N LEU A 35 5.53 -0.95 8.76
CA LEU A 35 4.21 -1.56 8.94
C LEU A 35 4.25 -2.89 9.71
N GLU A 36 5.31 -3.68 9.53
CA GLU A 36 5.51 -4.90 10.32
C GLU A 36 5.61 -4.61 11.82
N PHE A 37 6.12 -3.45 12.25
CA PHE A 37 6.20 -3.11 13.68
C PHE A 37 4.98 -2.35 14.19
N VAL A 38 4.45 -1.41 13.42
CA VAL A 38 3.41 -0.49 13.93
C VAL A 38 1.98 -1.02 13.79
N MET A 39 1.71 -1.88 12.81
CA MET A 39 0.36 -2.42 12.61
C MET A 39 0.05 -3.51 13.64
N LYS A 40 -1.17 -3.52 14.20
CA LYS A 40 -1.62 -4.65 15.01
C LYS A 40 -1.92 -5.89 14.17
N LYS A 41 -1.98 -7.06 14.81
CA LYS A 41 -2.50 -8.29 14.18
C LYS A 41 -3.93 -8.07 13.67
N LYS A 42 -4.23 -8.53 12.44
CA LYS A 42 -5.48 -8.24 11.71
C LYS A 42 -5.74 -6.75 11.44
N GLY A 43 -4.74 -5.89 11.61
CA GLY A 43 -4.79 -4.49 11.19
C GLY A 43 -4.88 -4.39 9.67
N LYS A 44 -5.62 -3.39 9.18
CA LYS A 44 -5.86 -3.20 7.75
C LYS A 44 -4.98 -2.09 7.17
N MET A 45 -4.49 -2.32 5.96
CA MET A 45 -3.70 -1.33 5.20
C MET A 45 -4.39 -1.11 3.87
N VAL A 46 -4.70 0.14 3.55
CA VAL A 46 -5.34 0.55 2.30
C VAL A 46 -4.35 1.41 1.53
N PHE A 47 -3.98 0.96 0.33
CA PHE A 47 -3.08 1.68 -0.57
C PHE A 47 -3.85 2.12 -1.81
N ILE A 48 -3.61 3.35 -2.24
CA ILE A 48 -4.32 3.99 -3.34
C ILE A 48 -3.29 4.60 -4.30
N ALA A 49 -3.37 4.28 -5.59
CA ALA A 49 -2.58 4.92 -6.65
C ALA A 49 -3.22 4.66 -8.02
N GLN A 50 -2.72 5.29 -9.09
CA GLN A 50 -3.17 4.99 -10.45
C GLN A 50 -2.61 3.67 -10.99
N ASP A 51 -1.51 3.17 -10.40
CA ASP A 51 -0.93 1.86 -10.69
C ASP A 51 -0.34 1.27 -9.40
N LEU A 52 -0.83 0.11 -8.98
CA LEU A 52 -0.34 -0.60 -7.79
C LEU A 52 0.36 -1.94 -8.12
N THR A 53 0.75 -2.16 -9.37
CA THR A 53 1.41 -3.40 -9.81
C THR A 53 2.64 -3.72 -8.97
N LEU A 54 3.56 -2.75 -8.86
CA LEU A 54 4.78 -2.93 -8.09
C LEU A 54 4.51 -3.17 -6.60
N LEU A 55 3.52 -2.47 -6.03
CA LEU A 55 3.14 -2.65 -4.63
C LEU A 55 2.64 -4.08 -4.43
N ARG A 56 1.83 -4.59 -5.35
CA ARG A 56 1.28 -5.95 -5.32
C ARG A 56 2.36 -7.02 -5.34
N GLU A 57 3.41 -6.82 -6.14
CA GLU A 57 4.55 -7.73 -6.23
C GLU A 57 5.37 -7.78 -4.93
N MET A 58 5.53 -6.64 -4.26
CA MET A 58 6.43 -6.51 -3.11
C MET A 58 5.74 -6.72 -1.76
N CYS A 59 4.44 -6.51 -1.67
CA CYS A 59 3.70 -6.55 -0.41
C CYS A 59 3.64 -7.98 0.15
N LYS A 60 4.12 -8.17 1.38
CA LYS A 60 4.15 -9.48 2.07
C LYS A 60 2.90 -9.75 2.91
N PHE A 61 2.07 -8.73 3.11
CA PHE A 61 0.83 -8.82 3.86
C PHE A 61 -0.24 -9.59 3.08
N LYS A 62 -1.30 -10.04 3.77
CA LYS A 62 -2.37 -10.80 3.12
C LYS A 62 -3.28 -9.84 2.36
N LEU A 63 -3.34 -9.93 1.02
CA LEU A 63 -4.32 -9.20 0.22
C LEU A 63 -5.73 -9.73 0.57
N ILE A 64 -6.65 -8.84 0.94
CA ILE A 64 -8.03 -9.19 1.31
C ILE A 64 -9.08 -8.57 0.40
N SER A 65 -8.75 -7.50 -0.33
CA SER A 65 -9.64 -6.90 -1.32
C SER A 65 -8.86 -6.04 -2.30
N GLU A 66 -9.35 -5.96 -3.53
CA GLU A 66 -8.85 -5.11 -4.60
C GLU A 66 -10.06 -4.44 -5.26
N ARG A 67 -9.95 -3.15 -5.54
CA ARG A 67 -11.02 -2.36 -6.16
C ARG A 67 -10.42 -1.39 -7.15
N ASN A 68 -11.18 -1.12 -8.20
CA ASN A 68 -10.94 -0.01 -9.12
C ASN A 68 -11.96 1.09 -8.80
N VAL A 69 -11.48 2.30 -8.55
CA VAL A 69 -12.31 3.46 -8.24
C VAL A 69 -12.08 4.52 -9.32
N ALA A 70 -13.11 4.80 -10.09
CA ALA A 70 -13.11 5.90 -11.04
C ALA A 70 -13.55 7.18 -10.33
N THR A 71 -12.74 8.23 -10.44
CA THR A 71 -13.10 9.57 -9.98
C THR A 71 -12.85 10.57 -11.11
N SER A 72 -13.91 11.15 -11.65
CA SER A 72 -13.83 12.00 -12.85
C SER A 72 -13.15 11.26 -14.02
N ASN A 73 -11.99 11.75 -14.47
CA ASN A 73 -11.25 11.21 -15.61
C ASN A 73 -10.07 10.30 -15.20
N LEU A 74 -9.97 9.95 -13.92
CA LEU A 74 -8.88 9.13 -13.38
C LEU A 74 -9.43 7.82 -12.81
N ILE A 75 -8.69 6.75 -13.02
CA ILE A 75 -8.95 5.43 -12.44
C ILE A 75 -7.84 5.18 -11.41
N TYR A 76 -8.25 4.79 -10.20
CA TYR A 76 -7.35 4.43 -9.12
C TYR A 76 -7.53 2.97 -8.74
N ASP A 77 -6.41 2.28 -8.57
CA ASP A 77 -6.37 1.02 -7.87
C ASP A 77 -6.40 1.26 -6.37
N VAL A 78 -7.22 0.46 -5.68
CA VAL A 78 -7.30 0.41 -4.23
C VAL A 78 -7.04 -1.02 -3.78
N LEU A 79 -5.90 -1.25 -3.13
CA LEU A 79 -5.54 -2.54 -2.57
C LEU A 79 -5.68 -2.51 -1.05
N ILE A 80 -6.36 -3.51 -0.50
CA ILE A 80 -6.57 -3.67 0.94
C ILE A 80 -5.84 -4.92 1.40
N TYR A 81 -4.91 -4.74 2.33
CA TYR A 81 -4.13 -5.79 2.96
C TYR A 81 -4.46 -5.92 4.44
N GLU A 82 -4.17 -7.10 4.99
CA GLU A 82 -4.30 -7.42 6.40
C GLU A 82 -2.98 -7.96 6.95
N LYS A 83 -2.57 -7.47 8.13
CA LYS A 83 -1.43 -8.05 8.87
C LYS A 83 -1.83 -9.39 9.47
N LYS A 84 -1.03 -10.42 9.19
CA LYS A 84 -1.26 -11.81 9.64
C LYS A 84 -1.20 -11.95 11.16
#